data_AF-A0A942JSM3-F1
#
_entry.id   AF-A0A942JSM3-F1
#
_cell.length_a   1.000
_cell.length_b   1.000
_cell.length_c   1.000
_cell.angle_alpha   90.00
_cell.angle_beta   90.00
_cell.angle_gamma   90.00
#
_symmetry.space_group_name_H-M   'P 1'
#
loop_
_entity.id
_entity.type
_entity.pdbx_description
1 polymer ?
#
loop_
_entity_poly.entity_id
_entity_poly.type
_entity_poly.pdbx_seq_one_letter_code
_entity_poly.pdbx_strand_id
1 'polypeptide(L)'
;MRRTQIYLTDREQKAVKAIARRLGTTQSEVIRTAVDRFIDRESSAGRLDLIRSAKGLWRDRQDLLDADALRSEWDRLDAGADRS
;
A
#
# COMPACT_ATOMS: atom_id res chain seq x y z
N MET A 1 4.81 9.55 -18.40
CA MET A 1 3.43 9.83 -17.97
C MET A 1 2.54 10.09 -19.17
N ARG A 2 1.24 9.78 -19.10
CA ARG A 2 0.23 10.22 -20.08
C ARG A 2 -0.49 11.45 -19.53
N ARG A 3 -0.76 12.46 -20.37
CA ARG A 3 -1.51 13.65 -19.97
C ARG A 3 -2.99 13.30 -19.87
N THR A 4 -3.58 13.55 -18.71
CA THR A 4 -5.00 13.33 -18.44
C THR A 4 -5.63 14.61 -17.94
N GLN A 5 -6.82 14.93 -18.44
CA GLN A 5 -7.63 16.03 -17.93
C GLN A 5 -8.57 15.50 -16.86
N ILE A 6 -8.57 16.14 -15.69
CA ILE A 6 -9.44 15.79 -14.57
C ILE A 6 -10.23 17.03 -14.15
N TYR A 7 -11.47 16.83 -13.73
CA TYR A 7 -12.29 17.88 -13.16
C TYR A 7 -12.05 17.93 -11.65
N LEU A 8 -11.86 19.14 -11.14
CA LEU A 8 -11.75 19.42 -9.71
C LEU A 8 -12.76 20.50 -9.38
N THR A 9 -13.34 20.42 -8.19
CA THR A 9 -14.09 21.54 -7.62
C THR A 9 -13.14 22.72 -7.34
N ASP A 10 -13.70 23.93 -7.26
CA ASP A 10 -12.93 25.13 -6.89
C ASP A 10 -12.19 24.96 -5.56
N ARG A 11 -12.80 24.25 -4.61
CA ARG A 11 -12.21 23.97 -3.29
C ARG A 11 -10.98 23.08 -3.43
N GLU A 12 -11.07 21.99 -4.20
CA GLU A 12 -9.96 21.07 -4.42
C GLU A 12 -8.81 21.76 -5.18
N GLN A 13 -9.13 22.54 -6.22
CA GLN A 13 -8.13 23.29 -6.97
C GLN A 13 -7.36 24.27 -6.07
N LYS A 14 -8.07 25.02 -5.22
CA LYS A 14 -7.45 25.93 -4.23
C LYS A 14 -6.57 25.17 -3.24
N ALA A 15 -7.04 24.02 -2.74
CA ALA A 15 -6.28 23.19 -1.81
C ALA A 15 -4.99 22.64 -2.45
N VAL A 16 -5.07 22.07 -3.66
CA VAL A 16 -3.91 21.57 -4.40
C VAL A 16 -2.89 22.68 -4.64
N LYS A 17 -3.34 23.87 -5.07
CA LYS A 17 -2.47 25.03 -5.28
C LYS A 17 -1.77 25.47 -3.98
N ALA A 18 -2.48 25.51 -2.87
CA ALA A 18 -1.92 25.87 -1.57
C ALA A 18 -0.88 24.85 -1.10
N ILE A 19 -1.16 23.55 -1.25
CA ILE A 19 -0.23 22.47 -0.88
C ILE A 19 1.02 22.52 -1.76
N ALA A 20 0.86 22.68 -3.08
CA ALA A 20 1.99 22.77 -4.01
C ALA A 20 2.95 23.92 -3.63
N ARG A 21 2.39 25.11 -3.33
CA ARG A 21 3.17 26.25 -2.82
C ARG A 21 3.90 25.95 -1.53
N ARG A 22 3.21 25.34 -0.56
CA ARG A 22 3.80 25.00 0.75
C ARG A 22 4.93 23.99 0.64
N LEU A 23 4.86 23.06 -0.32
CA LEU A 23 5.85 22.00 -0.52
C LEU A 23 6.93 22.35 -1.56
N GLY A 24 6.87 23.53 -2.18
CA GLY A 24 7.82 23.91 -3.23
C GLY A 24 7.77 23.01 -4.47
N THR A 25 6.61 22.41 -4.76
CA THR A 25 6.42 21.47 -5.89
C THR A 25 5.28 21.92 -6.81
N THR A 26 5.03 21.16 -7.88
CA THR A 26 3.96 21.46 -8.84
C THR A 26 2.61 20.90 -8.39
N GLN A 27 1.51 21.49 -8.87
CA GLN A 27 0.16 20.96 -8.63
C GLN A 27 -0.01 19.54 -9.17
N SER A 28 0.59 19.26 -10.33
CA SER A 28 0.59 17.92 -10.93
C SER A 28 1.29 16.88 -10.06
N GLU A 29 2.35 17.26 -9.35
CA GLU A 29 3.05 16.36 -8.42
C GLU A 29 2.22 16.06 -7.17
N VAL A 30 1.52 17.09 -6.64
CA VAL A 30 0.58 16.91 -5.53
C VAL A 30 -0.55 15.97 -5.89
N ILE A 31 -1.18 16.17 -7.06
CA ILE A 31 -2.27 15.32 -7.55
C ILE A 31 -1.78 13.89 -7.75
N ARG A 32 -0.61 13.71 -8.40
CA ARG A 32 -0.03 12.39 -8.62
C ARG A 32 0.25 11.67 -7.30
N THR A 33 0.92 12.33 -6.37
CA THR A 33 1.19 11.76 -5.03
C THR A 33 -0.09 11.36 -4.31
N ALA A 34 -1.15 12.16 -4.42
CA ALA A 34 -2.44 11.82 -3.81
C ALA A 34 -3.08 10.60 -4.46
N VAL A 35 -3.03 10.49 -5.80
CA VAL A 35 -3.54 9.34 -6.56
C VAL A 35 -2.72 8.09 -6.24
N ASP A 36 -1.40 8.16 -6.24
CA ASP A 36 -0.52 7.02 -5.92
C ASP A 36 -0.82 6.49 -4.52
N ARG A 37 -0.89 7.39 -3.51
CA ARG A 37 -1.25 7.02 -2.14
C ARG A 37 -2.67 6.46 -2.02
N PHE A 38 -3.59 6.85 -2.89
CA PHE A 38 -4.93 6.29 -2.90
C PHE A 38 -4.90 4.87 -3.48
N ILE A 39 -4.24 4.68 -4.63
CA ILE A 39 -4.05 3.36 -5.26
C ILE A 39 -3.36 2.40 -4.30
N ASP A 40 -2.31 2.83 -3.60
CA ASP A 40 -1.59 1.99 -2.64
C ASP A 40 -2.49 1.54 -1.49
N ARG A 41 -3.33 2.45 -0.98
CA ARG A 41 -4.30 2.15 0.09
C ARG A 41 -5.36 1.15 -0.38
N GLU A 42 -5.93 1.36 -1.56
CA GLU A 42 -6.95 0.46 -2.12
C GLU A 42 -6.35 -0.91 -2.54
N SER A 43 -5.12 -0.92 -3.03
CA SER A 43 -4.40 -2.14 -3.39
C SER A 43 -4.02 -2.97 -2.16
N SER A 44 -3.72 -2.31 -1.03
CA SER A 44 -3.43 -2.98 0.25
C SER A 44 -4.68 -3.64 0.85
N ALA A 45 -5.86 -3.03 0.69
CA ALA A 45 -7.13 -3.68 1.01
C ALA A 45 -7.32 -4.95 0.16
N GLY A 46 -7.02 -4.87 -1.14
CA GLY A 46 -7.00 -6.03 -2.04
C GLY A 46 -5.99 -7.12 -1.63
N ARG A 47 -4.84 -6.78 -1.04
CA ARG A 47 -3.88 -7.77 -0.51
C ARG A 47 -4.44 -8.54 0.67
N LEU A 48 -5.10 -7.86 1.62
CA LEU A 48 -5.78 -8.54 2.73
C LEU A 48 -6.92 -9.43 2.23
N ASP A 49 -7.71 -8.95 1.26
CA ASP A 49 -8.78 -9.73 0.67
C ASP A 49 -8.27 -10.91 -0.17
N LEU A 50 -7.11 -10.78 -0.82
CA LEU A 50 -6.40 -11.87 -1.51
C LEU A 50 -5.84 -12.89 -0.52
N ILE A 51 -5.26 -12.45 0.60
CA ILE A 51 -4.81 -13.35 1.67
C ILE A 51 -6.01 -14.08 2.30
N ARG A 52 -7.13 -13.37 2.52
CA ARG A 52 -8.37 -13.96 3.02
C ARG A 52 -9.01 -14.93 2.04
N SER A 53 -8.97 -14.67 0.75
CA SER A 53 -9.47 -15.60 -0.28
C SER A 53 -8.54 -16.80 -0.46
N ALA A 54 -7.23 -16.63 -0.26
CA ALA A 54 -6.26 -17.72 -0.20
C ALA A 54 -6.32 -18.52 1.12
N LYS A 55 -6.98 -17.99 2.18
CA LYS A 55 -7.16 -18.65 3.49
C LYS A 55 -8.14 -19.83 3.37
N GLY A 56 -7.63 -20.95 2.86
CA GLY A 56 -8.39 -22.16 2.59
C GLY A 56 -7.76 -22.99 1.48
N LEU A 57 -7.16 -22.34 0.48
CA LEU A 57 -6.46 -22.99 -0.62
C LEU A 57 -5.25 -23.82 -0.17
N TRP A 58 -4.63 -23.43 0.95
CA TRP A 58 -3.44 -24.05 1.52
C TRP A 58 -3.79 -25.03 2.65
N ARG A 59 -5.07 -25.17 3.01
CA ARG A 59 -5.51 -26.05 4.10
C ARG A 59 -5.37 -27.54 3.74
N ASP A 60 -5.56 -27.86 2.46
CA ASP A 60 -5.55 -29.24 1.96
C ASP A 60 -4.22 -29.61 1.26
N ARG A 61 -3.23 -28.70 1.31
CA ARG A 61 -1.90 -28.87 0.74
C ARG A 61 -0.98 -29.53 1.76
N GLN A 62 -0.85 -30.85 1.68
CA GLN A 62 0.05 -31.65 2.55
C GLN A 62 1.53 -31.58 2.13
N ASP A 63 1.82 -30.91 1.01
CA ASP A 63 3.15 -30.71 0.43
C ASP A 63 3.87 -29.47 0.98
N LEU A 64 3.19 -28.66 1.79
CA LEU A 64 3.80 -27.49 2.39
C LEU A 64 4.77 -27.92 3.50
N LEU A 65 6.02 -27.45 3.39
CA LEU A 65 7.02 -27.48 4.44
C LEU A 65 6.37 -27.09 5.77
N ASP A 66 6.72 -27.83 6.83
CA ASP A 66 6.16 -27.74 8.18
C ASP A 66 5.96 -26.27 8.59
N ALA A 67 4.72 -25.79 8.44
CA ALA A 67 4.40 -24.37 8.50
C ALA A 67 4.71 -23.79 9.88
N ASP A 68 4.65 -24.64 10.91
CA ASP A 68 5.00 -24.29 12.28
C ASP A 68 6.51 -24.10 12.45
N ALA A 69 7.33 -24.89 11.77
CA ALA A 69 8.78 -24.73 11.76
C ALA A 69 9.18 -23.41 11.07
N LEU A 70 8.55 -23.10 9.93
CA LEU A 70 8.79 -21.86 9.19
C LEU A 70 8.38 -20.63 10.03
N ARG A 71 7.22 -20.71 10.71
CA ARG A 71 6.72 -19.63 11.57
C ARG A 71 7.62 -19.40 12.78
N SER A 72 8.08 -20.48 13.40
CA SER A 72 9.01 -20.41 14.54
C SER A 72 10.39 -19.87 14.16
N GLU A 73 10.82 -20.03 12.91
CA GLU A 73 12.05 -19.42 12.40
C GLU A 73 11.89 -17.91 12.17
N TRP A 74 10.74 -17.49 11.60
CA TRP A 74 10.42 -16.07 11.41
C TRP A 74 10.26 -15.31 12.73
N ASP A 75 9.55 -15.88 13.71
CA ASP A 75 9.38 -15.27 15.04
C ASP A 75 10.75 -15.07 15.75
N ARG A 76 11.71 -15.97 15.51
CA ARG A 76 13.09 -15.83 16.01
C ARG A 76 13.88 -14.72 15.31
N LEU A 77 13.66 -14.52 14.00
CA LEU A 77 14.29 -13.45 13.24
C LEU A 77 13.73 -12.07 13.63
N ASP A 78 12.42 -11.96 13.85
CA ASP A 78 11.78 -10.71 14.28
C ASP A 78 12.18 -10.33 15.72
N ALA A 79 12.30 -11.30 16.63
CA ALA A 79 12.75 -11.05 18.01
C ALA A 79 14.22 -10.62 18.12
N GLY A 80 15.04 -10.86 17.09
CA GLY A 80 16.42 -10.40 17.00
C GLY A 80 16.57 -8.97 16.47
N ALA A 81 15.57 -8.46 15.74
CA ALA A 81 15.60 -7.12 15.13
C ALA A 81 15.24 -5.98 16.10
N ASP A 82 14.64 -6.30 17.27
CA ASP A 82 14.27 -5.33 18.32
C ASP A 82 15.38 -5.11 19.38
N ARG A 83 16.57 -5.69 19.14
CA ARG A 83 17.78 -5.45 19.95
C ARG A 83 18.98 -5.13 19.06
N SER A 84 18.99 -3.96 18.45
CA SER A 84 20.20 -3.31 17.90
C SER A 84 20.00 -1.80 17.79
#